data_AF-A0AAD7NAY9-F1
#
_entry.id   AF-A0AAD7NAY9-F1
#
_cell.length_a   1.000
_cell.length_b   1.000
_cell.length_c   1.000
_cell.angle_alpha   90.00
_cell.angle_beta   90.00
_cell.angle_gamma   90.00
#
_symmetry.space_group_name_H-M   'P 1'
#
loop_
_entity.id
_entity.type
_entity.pdbx_description
1 polymer ?
#
loop_
_entity_poly.entity_id
_entity_poly.type
_entity_poly.pdbx_seq_one_letter_code
_entity_poly.pdbx_strand_id
1 'polypeptide(L)' 'LCPGRYMATSFVWIAVASILATFNIEKAVGADGNTIEPTYEYTWCNLPVPFECFVTPRSPEAAVLVQ' A
#
# COMPACT_ATOMS: atom_id res chain seq x y z
N LEU A 1 10.52 9.94 -24.05
CA LEU A 1 9.14 9.92 -23.48
C LEU A 1 8.71 8.46 -23.34
N CYS A 2 8.26 8.01 -22.15
CA CYS A 2 7.87 6.61 -21.95
C CYS A 2 6.56 6.30 -22.73
N PRO A 3 6.55 5.32 -23.65
CA PRO A 3 5.35 4.97 -24.42
C PRO A 3 4.25 4.38 -23.54
N GLY A 4 4.63 3.72 -22.44
CA GLY A 4 3.70 3.10 -21.50
C GLY A 4 3.04 4.06 -20.51
N ARG A 5 3.34 5.37 -20.54
CA ARG A 5 2.90 6.31 -19.49
C ARG A 5 1.38 6.34 -19.26
N TYR A 6 0.59 6.26 -20.33
CA TYR A 6 -0.87 6.32 -20.22
C TYR A 6 -1.44 5.03 -19.63
N MET A 7 -0.94 3.89 -20.08
CA MET A 7 -1.29 2.59 -19.51
C MET A 7 -0.89 2.52 -18.04
N ALA A 8 0.32 2.97 -17.70
CA ALA A 8 0.83 2.99 -16.33
C ALA A 8 -0.05 3.85 -15.41
N THR A 9 -0.41 5.08 -15.81
CA THR A 9 -1.30 5.93 -15.02
C THR A 9 -2.66 5.28 -14.78
N SER A 10 -3.29 4.74 -15.83
CA SER A 10 -4.59 4.06 -15.68
C SER A 10 -4.51 2.83 -14.78
N PHE A 11 -3.44 2.03 -14.94
CA PHE A 11 -3.22 0.83 -14.13
C PHE A 11 -3.00 1.18 -12.66
N VAL A 12 -2.13 2.16 -12.38
CA VAL A 12 -1.86 2.62 -11.00
C VAL A 12 -3.14 3.14 -10.36
N TRP A 13 -3.96 3.91 -11.10
CA TRP A 13 -5.23 4.41 -10.57
C TRP A 13 -6.17 3.28 -10.18
N ILE A 14 -6.40 2.31 -11.07
CA ILE A 14 -7.27 1.16 -10.81
C ILE A 14 -6.73 0.34 -9.63
N ALA A 15 -5.43 0.04 -9.62
CA ALA A 15 -4.81 -0.73 -8.55
C ALA A 15 -4.98 -0.04 -7.19
N VAL A 16 -4.67 1.26 -7.09
CA VAL A 16 -4.82 2.03 -5.85
C VAL A 16 -6.28 2.09 -5.43
N ALA A 17 -7.22 2.36 -6.35
CA ALA A 17 -8.64 2.42 -6.04
C ALA A 17 -9.19 1.07 -5.56
N SER A 18 -8.79 -0.05 -6.18
CA SER A 18 -9.18 -1.40 -5.77
C SER A 18 -8.61 -1.76 -4.41
N ILE A 19 -7.31 -1.55 -4.19
CA ILE A 19 -6.65 -1.80 -2.90
C ILE A 19 -7.33 -0.97 -1.80
N LEU A 20 -7.53 0.33 -2.05
CA LEU A 20 -8.22 1.23 -1.13
C LEU A 20 -9.73 1.04 -1.12
N ALA A 21 -10.33 0.10 -1.85
CA ALA A 21 -11.73 -0.27 -1.68
C ALA A 21 -11.85 -1.49 -0.75
N THR A 22 -10.89 -2.41 -0.82
CA THR A 22 -10.92 -3.70 -0.14
C THR A 22 -10.15 -3.74 1.17
N PHE A 23 -9.16 -2.87 1.37
CA PHE A 23 -8.29 -2.90 2.55
C PHE A 23 -8.24 -1.58 3.31
N ASN A 24 -7.99 -1.70 4.61
CA ASN A 24 -7.44 -0.63 5.44
C ASN A 24 -5.92 -0.79 5.47
N ILE A 25 -5.20 0.31 5.24
CA ILE A 25 -3.74 0.36 5.28
C ILE A 25 -3.36 1.31 6.41
N GLU A 26 -2.68 0.77 7.42
CA GLU A 26 -2.34 1.49 8.65
C GLU A 26 -0.85 1.34 8.95
N LYS A 27 -0.31 2.30 9.70
CA LYS A 27 1.09 2.25 10.16
C LYS A 27 1.29 1.08 11.12
N ALA A 28 2.46 0.46 11.08
CA ALA A 28 2.81 -0.56 12.06
C ALA A 28 2.86 0.03 13.48
N VAL A 29 2.61 -0.82 14.47
CA VAL A 29 2.68 -0.48 15.89
C VAL A 29 3.76 -1.34 16.53
N GLY A 30 4.71 -0.69 17.21
CA GLY A 30 5.83 -1.35 17.87
C GLY A 30 5.42 -2.11 19.12
N ALA A 31 6.36 -2.87 19.68
CA ALA A 31 6.16 -3.63 20.92
C ALA A 31 5.84 -2.74 22.14
N ASP A 32 6.19 -1.46 22.07
CA ASP A 32 5.90 -0.43 23.05
C ASP A 32 4.50 0.21 22.90
N GLY A 33 3.74 -0.21 21.88
CA GLY A 33 2.41 0.32 21.57
C GLY A 33 2.42 1.63 20.80
N ASN A 34 3.60 2.13 20.39
CA ASN A 34 3.71 3.37 19.63
C ASN A 34 3.69 3.10 18.12
N THR A 35 3.12 4.05 17.37
CA THR A 35 3.12 4.03 15.92
C THR A 35 4.53 4.16 15.36
N ILE A 36 4.92 3.25 14.47
CA ILE A 36 6.19 3.30 13.75
C ILE A 36 6.00 4.18 12.50
N GLU A 37 6.75 5.29 12.44
CA GLU A 37 6.76 6.15 11.25
C GLU A 37 7.68 5.55 10.17
N PRO A 38 7.19 5.38 8.92
CA PRO A 38 8.03 4.95 7.82
C PRO A 38 9.17 5.95 7.57
N THR A 39 10.37 5.44 7.29
CA THR A 39 11.53 6.25 6.95
C THR A 39 11.43 6.79 5.52
N TYR A 40 11.96 7.98 5.27
CA TYR A 40 12.10 8.55 3.91
C TYR A 40 13.35 8.06 3.17
N GLU A 41 13.73 6.81 3.41
CA GLU A 41 14.89 6.18 2.76
C GLU A 41 14.44 5.49 1.47
N TYR A 42 15.18 5.73 0.39
CA TYR A 42 14.87 5.21 -0.93
C TYR A 42 16.09 4.51 -1.51
N THR A 43 15.82 3.44 -2.26
CA THR A 43 16.83 2.78 -3.10
C THR A 43 17.21 3.66 -4.29
N TRP A 44 18.21 3.23 -5.05
CA TRP A 44 18.70 3.91 -6.26
C TRP A 44 17.64 4.12 -7.36
N CYS A 45 16.49 3.44 -7.29
CA CYS A 45 15.38 3.57 -8.25
C CYS A 45 14.17 4.34 -7.67
N ASN A 46 14.36 5.16 -6.62
CA ASN A 46 13.27 5.88 -5.93
C ASN A 46 12.17 4.96 -5.35
N LEU A 47 12.48 3.68 -5.11
CA LEU A 47 11.60 2.78 -4.38
C LEU A 47 11.90 2.92 -2.89
N PRO A 48 10.90 3.14 -2.01
CA PRO A 48 11.13 3.17 -0.57
C PRO A 48 11.75 1.85 -0.12
N VAL A 49 12.62 1.91 0.88
CA VAL A 49 13.11 0.70 1.56
C VAL A 49 11.94 -0.04 2.23
N PRO A 50 12.03 -1.37 2.44
CA PRO A 50 10.96 -2.10 3.13
C PRO A 50 10.63 -1.50 4.50
N PHE A 51 9.34 -1.33 4.76
CA PHE A 51 8.81 -0.86 6.04
C PHE A 51 7.61 -1.71 6.46
N GLU A 52 7.36 -1.79 7.76
CA GLU A 52 6.22 -2.53 8.29
C GLU A 52 4.93 -1.70 8.20
N CYS A 53 3.83 -2.36 7.85
CA CYS A 53 2.49 -1.77 7.85
C CYS A 53 1.45 -2.86 8.11
N PHE A 54 0.26 -2.44 8.54
CA PHE A 54 -0.88 -3.33 8.65
C PHE A 54 -1.79 -3.17 7.44
N VAL A 55 -2.12 -4.29 6.81
CA VAL A 55 -3.09 -4.37 5.73
C VAL A 55 -4.17 -5.35 6.17
N THR A 56 -5.37 -4.83 6.43
CA THR A 56 -6.50 -5.64 6.91
C THR A 56 -7.68 -5.49 5.95
N PRO A 57 -8.51 -6.53 5.75
CA PRO A 57 -9.74 -6.38 4.99
C PRO A 57 -10.61 -5.28 5.59
N ARG A 58 -11.16 -4.40 4.74
CA ARG A 58 -11.93 -3.25 5.20
C ARG A 58 -13.26 -3.64 5.85
N SER A 59 -13.87 -4.72 5.37
CA SER A 59 -15.16 -5.20 5.85
C SER A 59 -15.23 -6.73 5.78
N PRO A 60 -16.21 -7.37 6.46
CA PRO A 60 -16.42 -8.80 6.36
C PRO A 60 -16.62 -9.28 4.92
N GLU A 61 -17.33 -8.50 4.10
CA GLU A 61 -17.57 -8.80 2.68
C GLU A 61 -16.27 -8.73 1.88
N ALA A 62 -15.40 -7.76 2.17
CA ALA A 62 -14.09 -7.66 1.53
C ALA A 62 -13.17 -8.81 1.95
N ALA A 63 -13.29 -9.31 3.19
CA ALA A 63 -12.51 -10.46 3.66
C ALA A 63 -12.81 -11.73 2.85
N VAL A 64 -14.06 -11.93 2.43
CA VAL A 64 -14.46 -13.07 1.58
C VAL A 64 -13.73 -13.08 0.23
N LEU A 65 -13.29 -11.92 -0.28
CA LEU A 65 -12.61 -11.81 -1.57
C LEU A 65 -11.15 -12.30 -1.54
N VAL A 66 -10.58 -12.51 -0.35
CA VAL A 66 -9.15 -12.78 -0.13
C VAL A 66 -8.85 -13.99 0.76
N GLN A 67 -9.90 -14.71 1.17
CA GLN A 67 -9.83 -16.00 1.89
C GLN A 67 -9.76 -17.17 0.90
#